data_AF-A0A8J2R3F1-F1
#
_entry.id   AF-A0A8J2R3F1-F1
#
_cell.length_a   1.000
_cell.length_b   1.000
_cell.length_c   1.000
_cell.angle_alpha   90.00
_cell.angle_beta   90.00
_cell.angle_gamma   90.00
#
_symmetry.space_group_name_H-M   'P 1'
#
loop_
_entity.id
_entity.type
_entity.pdbx_description
1 polymer ?
#
loop_
_entity_poly.entity_id
_entity_poly.type
_entity_poly.pdbx_seq_one_letter_code
_entity_poly.pdbx_strand_id
1 'polypeptide(L)'
;MNEDINVTFIIPPECRNENECSEEMQLAFTACEQHSGGGIKAQWQAQTTWKKFVGLTKKDVFVVSEFQGEFFERLRLVGPRCISCCLTEGISIPSGPEPVFTIAMRGLVVTASGLSKQQKENIKKKVHWMGGLYSTVLTEDTTHLVADTVLSDKYVKAVERNLPVMQDTWIEAVWESSLRLNINAASSDFDNHKLPPFANLQVTTTGITKKDKALVMKLVSENGGTFSGAFQSETTDIVVLNKDSIGSEKYKAALEYGKACVLPSWVIDSAARGVALPLSKYRVAGASTSSPLSEHRAPDMSLNFSRITNLRPPSNFVDESRAVDISTMSSRMKVSI
;
A
#
# COMPACT_ATOMS: atom_id res chain seq x y z
N MET A 1 -11.06 36.73 21.34
CA MET A 1 -11.91 37.04 20.17
C MET A 1 -11.98 35.78 19.35
N ASN A 2 -13.02 34.96 19.52
CA ASN A 2 -13.27 33.89 18.56
C ASN A 2 -13.77 34.56 17.29
N GLU A 3 -12.99 34.45 16.22
CA GLU A 3 -13.37 35.01 14.92
C GLU A 3 -14.39 34.07 14.28
N ASP A 4 -15.50 34.64 13.79
CA ASP A 4 -16.59 33.84 13.21
C ASP A 4 -16.14 33.11 11.93
N ILE A 5 -16.58 31.86 11.78
CA ILE A 5 -16.39 31.02 10.58
C ILE A 5 -17.66 31.10 9.72
N ASN A 6 -17.50 31.46 8.45
CA ASN A 6 -18.61 31.50 7.50
C ASN A 6 -18.72 30.15 6.79
N VAL A 7 -19.87 29.51 6.90
CA VAL A 7 -20.15 28.22 6.27
C VAL A 7 -21.21 28.43 5.20
N THR A 8 -20.84 28.20 3.94
CA THR A 8 -21.73 28.37 2.79
C THR A 8 -22.09 27.01 2.21
N PHE A 9 -23.36 26.65 2.29
CA PHE A 9 -23.90 25.44 1.70
C PHE A 9 -24.28 25.72 0.24
N ILE A 10 -23.64 25.02 -0.69
CA ILE A 10 -23.90 25.19 -2.11
C ILE A 10 -25.06 24.29 -2.52
N ILE A 11 -26.11 24.90 -3.08
CA ILE A 11 -27.24 24.19 -3.67
C ILE A 11 -26.79 23.72 -5.07
N PRO A 12 -26.76 22.40 -5.31
CA PRO A 12 -26.40 21.83 -6.61
C PRO A 12 -27.34 22.31 -7.74
N PRO A 13 -26.89 22.35 -9.00
CA PRO A 13 -27.70 22.85 -10.12
C PRO A 13 -28.95 22.03 -10.40
N GLU A 14 -28.98 20.76 -9.99
CA GLU A 14 -30.13 19.87 -10.05
C GLU A 14 -31.23 20.23 -9.04
N CYS A 15 -30.89 20.94 -7.97
CA CYS A 15 -31.82 21.37 -6.92
C CYS A 15 -32.29 22.81 -7.17
N ARG A 16 -33.60 23.07 -7.04
CA ARG A 16 -34.16 24.43 -7.20
C ARG A 16 -33.99 25.30 -5.96
N ASN A 17 -33.95 24.68 -4.79
CA ASN A 17 -33.89 25.34 -3.49
C ASN A 17 -33.25 24.41 -2.43
N GLU A 18 -33.01 24.95 -1.24
CA GLU A 18 -32.40 24.26 -0.09
C GLU A 18 -33.18 23.01 0.38
N ASN A 19 -34.50 22.98 0.22
CA ASN A 19 -35.33 21.84 0.65
C ASN A 19 -35.22 20.63 -0.28
N GLU A 20 -34.75 20.82 -1.51
CA GLU A 20 -34.48 19.74 -2.48
C GLU A 20 -33.06 19.16 -2.32
N CYS A 21 -32.23 19.73 -1.44
CA CYS A 21 -30.91 19.18 -1.13
C CYS A 21 -31.02 17.90 -0.29
N SER A 22 -29.96 17.07 -0.32
CA SER A 22 -29.93 15.79 0.40
C SER A 22 -30.17 15.95 1.91
N GLU A 23 -30.72 14.90 2.54
CA GLU A 23 -30.96 14.87 3.99
C GLU A 23 -29.68 15.19 4.79
N GLU A 24 -28.53 14.72 4.33
CA GLU A 24 -27.23 15.01 4.96
C GLU A 24 -26.90 16.51 4.96
N MET A 25 -27.19 17.21 3.85
CA MET A 25 -26.96 18.66 3.75
C MET A 25 -27.89 19.43 4.71
N GLN A 26 -29.16 19.02 4.80
CA GLN A 26 -30.12 19.64 5.71
C GLN A 26 -29.74 19.43 7.18
N LEU A 27 -29.33 18.20 7.54
CA LEU A 27 -28.85 17.86 8.88
C LEU A 27 -27.57 18.64 9.23
N ALA A 28 -26.64 18.74 8.30
CA ALA A 28 -25.41 19.52 8.48
C ALA A 28 -25.68 21.01 8.67
N PHE A 29 -26.63 21.58 7.92
CA PHE A 29 -27.05 22.98 8.10
C PHE A 29 -27.67 23.20 9.48
N THR A 30 -28.58 22.32 9.89
CA THR A 30 -29.21 22.35 11.23
C THR A 30 -28.16 22.28 12.35
N ALA A 31 -27.14 21.43 12.20
CA ALA A 31 -26.04 21.35 13.15
C ALA A 31 -25.25 22.66 13.23
N CYS A 32 -25.06 23.38 12.12
CA CYS A 32 -24.40 24.69 12.12
C CYS A 32 -25.23 25.76 12.82
N GLU A 33 -26.55 25.80 12.58
CA GLU A 33 -27.48 26.74 13.24
C GLU A 33 -27.46 26.59 14.77
N GLN A 34 -27.40 25.35 15.28
CA GLN A 34 -27.28 25.07 16.70
C GLN A 34 -25.98 25.60 17.32
N HIS A 35 -24.92 25.72 16.51
CA HIS A 35 -23.60 26.22 16.92
C HIS A 35 -23.39 27.69 16.54
N SER A 36 -24.45 28.42 16.15
CA SER A 36 -24.37 29.83 15.76
C SER A 36 -23.81 30.74 16.87
N GLY A 37 -24.16 30.45 18.13
CA GLY A 37 -23.60 31.13 19.31
C GLY A 37 -22.10 30.85 19.55
N GLY A 38 -21.54 29.84 18.89
CA GLY A 38 -20.11 29.48 18.93
C GLY A 38 -19.26 30.20 17.87
N GLY A 39 -19.85 31.12 17.09
CA GLY A 39 -19.17 31.84 16.01
C GLY A 39 -19.27 31.16 14.64
N ILE A 40 -20.28 30.31 14.41
CA ILE A 40 -20.53 29.69 13.10
C ILE A 40 -21.68 30.42 12.41
N LYS A 41 -21.46 30.91 11.18
CA LYS A 41 -22.48 31.58 10.38
C LYS A 41 -22.78 30.76 9.14
N ALA A 42 -23.91 30.05 9.14
CA ALA A 42 -24.33 29.22 8.03
C ALA A 42 -25.26 29.97 7.07
N GLN A 43 -25.10 29.75 5.76
CA GLN A 43 -25.98 30.30 4.73
C GLN A 43 -26.07 29.36 3.52
N TRP A 44 -27.18 29.43 2.78
CA TRP A 44 -27.37 28.71 1.52
C TRP A 44 -27.08 29.60 0.32
N GLN A 45 -26.52 28.99 -0.72
CA GLN A 45 -26.18 29.71 -1.95
C GLN A 45 -26.32 28.81 -3.17
N ALA A 46 -27.06 29.26 -4.18
CA ALA A 46 -27.17 28.53 -5.44
C ALA A 46 -25.85 28.54 -6.23
N GLN A 47 -25.43 27.36 -6.73
CA GLN A 47 -24.20 27.23 -7.53
C GLN A 47 -24.20 28.12 -8.78
N THR A 48 -25.36 28.29 -9.43
CA THR A 48 -25.53 29.13 -10.64
C THR A 48 -25.28 30.63 -10.40
N THR A 49 -25.48 31.08 -9.16
CA THR A 49 -25.34 32.49 -8.78
C THR A 49 -23.90 32.82 -8.37
N TRP A 50 -23.09 31.80 -8.05
CA TRP A 50 -21.74 32.01 -7.56
C TRP A 50 -20.72 32.19 -8.68
N LYS A 51 -20.35 33.46 -8.96
CA LYS A 51 -19.44 33.81 -10.06
C LYS A 51 -18.12 34.45 -9.64
N LYS A 52 -17.84 34.62 -8.34
CA LYS A 52 -16.64 35.35 -7.90
C LYS A 52 -15.95 34.69 -6.70
N PHE A 53 -14.75 34.18 -6.95
CA PHE A 53 -13.77 33.76 -5.93
C PHE A 53 -12.96 34.97 -5.40
N VAL A 54 -13.59 36.14 -5.25
CA VAL A 54 -12.88 37.39 -4.92
C VAL A 54 -13.03 37.67 -3.43
N GLY A 55 -11.91 37.75 -2.70
CA GLY A 55 -11.88 38.14 -1.29
C GLY A 55 -12.09 37.00 -0.29
N LEU A 56 -12.02 35.73 -0.74
CA LEU A 56 -12.15 34.58 0.15
C LEU A 56 -10.98 34.48 1.12
N THR A 57 -11.32 34.19 2.37
CA THR A 57 -10.37 34.04 3.47
C THR A 57 -10.30 32.58 3.91
N LYS A 58 -9.34 32.24 4.79
CA LYS A 58 -9.27 30.90 5.41
C LYS A 58 -10.49 30.55 6.28
N LYS A 59 -11.36 31.54 6.55
CA LYS A 59 -12.55 31.45 7.40
C LYS A 59 -13.80 31.02 6.62
N ASP A 60 -13.74 31.06 5.30
CA ASP A 60 -14.86 30.68 4.45
C ASP A 60 -14.78 29.18 4.12
N VAL A 61 -15.81 28.44 4.54
CA VAL A 61 -15.94 26.99 4.37
C VAL A 61 -17.12 26.73 3.45
N PHE A 62 -16.92 25.89 2.45
CA PHE A 62 -17.95 25.55 1.48
C PHE A 62 -18.40 24.11 1.68
N VAL A 63 -19.70 23.91 1.89
CA VAL A 63 -20.29 22.58 2.05
C VAL A 63 -20.95 22.18 0.75
N VAL A 64 -20.55 21.03 0.21
CA VAL A 64 -21.06 20.49 -1.05
C VAL A 64 -21.28 18.98 -0.91
N SER A 65 -22.32 18.46 -1.57
CA SER A 65 -22.66 17.03 -1.57
C SER A 65 -21.73 16.19 -2.44
N GLU A 66 -21.25 16.74 -3.56
CA GLU A 66 -20.38 16.06 -4.50
C GLU A 66 -19.20 16.95 -4.90
N PHE A 67 -17.97 16.41 -4.87
CA PHE A 67 -16.76 17.09 -5.35
C PHE A 67 -16.55 16.77 -6.84
N GLN A 68 -17.50 17.17 -7.69
CA GLN A 68 -17.42 17.00 -9.13
C GLN A 68 -17.66 18.32 -9.87
N GLY A 69 -16.71 18.72 -10.72
CA GLY A 69 -16.81 19.87 -11.63
C GLY A 69 -15.57 20.77 -11.63
N GLU A 70 -15.60 21.85 -12.39
CA GLU A 70 -14.48 22.81 -12.51
C GLU A 70 -14.38 23.79 -11.32
N PHE A 71 -15.36 23.77 -10.41
CA PHE A 71 -15.50 24.74 -9.32
C PHE A 71 -14.53 24.51 -8.13
N PHE A 72 -13.89 23.34 -8.06
CA PHE A 72 -13.45 22.75 -6.78
C PHE A 72 -11.96 22.89 -6.47
N GLU A 73 -11.13 23.44 -7.35
CA GLU A 73 -9.67 23.39 -7.19
C GLU A 73 -9.08 24.48 -6.26
N ARG A 74 -9.88 25.44 -5.77
CA ARG A 74 -9.36 26.61 -5.02
C ARG A 74 -10.12 26.96 -3.74
N LEU A 75 -11.02 26.08 -3.28
CA LEU A 75 -11.85 26.33 -2.11
C LEU A 75 -11.57 25.33 -1.01
N ARG A 76 -11.74 25.79 0.23
CA ARG A 76 -11.87 24.92 1.38
C ARG A 76 -13.25 24.25 1.32
N LEU A 77 -13.27 23.04 0.77
CA LEU A 77 -14.48 22.26 0.57
C LEU A 77 -14.59 21.19 1.64
N VAL A 78 -15.77 21.10 2.22
CA VAL A 78 -16.11 20.04 3.16
C VAL A 78 -17.39 19.34 2.74
N GLY A 79 -17.48 18.04 3.02
CA GLY A 79 -18.73 17.31 2.89
C GLY A 79 -19.69 17.65 4.04
N PRO A 80 -21.00 17.49 3.84
CA PRO A 80 -22.00 17.65 4.91
C PRO A 80 -21.73 16.73 6.10
N ARG A 81 -21.26 15.50 5.85
CA ARG A 81 -20.85 14.55 6.89
C ARG A 81 -19.66 15.06 7.70
N CYS A 82 -18.62 15.59 7.03
CA CYS A 82 -17.45 16.17 7.70
C CYS A 82 -17.85 17.27 8.69
N ILE A 83 -18.63 18.26 8.25
CA ILE A 83 -19.00 19.38 9.12
C ILE A 83 -19.94 18.93 10.25
N SER A 84 -20.93 18.07 9.95
CA SER A 84 -21.85 17.53 10.95
C SER A 84 -21.10 16.78 12.07
N CYS A 85 -20.16 15.91 11.70
CA CYS A 85 -19.35 15.17 12.68
C CYS A 85 -18.41 16.10 13.46
N CYS A 86 -17.77 17.07 12.79
CA CYS A 86 -16.91 18.04 13.48
C CYS A 86 -17.66 18.83 14.55
N LEU A 87 -18.87 19.31 14.25
CA LEU A 87 -19.67 20.06 15.21
C LEU A 87 -20.18 19.19 16.35
N THR A 88 -20.70 18.01 16.03
CA THR A 88 -21.23 17.07 17.03
C THR A 88 -20.16 16.61 18.01
N GLU A 89 -18.93 16.38 17.53
CA GLU A 89 -17.81 15.93 18.37
C GLU A 89 -17.02 17.09 19.00
N GLY A 90 -17.38 18.35 18.72
CA GLY A 90 -16.65 19.54 19.21
C GLY A 90 -15.24 19.66 18.64
N ILE A 91 -15.01 19.12 17.44
CA ILE A 91 -13.72 19.08 16.77
C ILE A 91 -13.61 20.24 15.78
N SER A 92 -12.39 20.77 15.61
CA SER A 92 -12.13 21.81 14.62
C SER A 92 -12.40 21.34 13.18
N ILE A 93 -13.10 22.17 12.40
CA ILE A 93 -13.31 21.91 10.98
C ILE A 93 -11.92 21.83 10.30
N PRO A 94 -11.64 20.81 9.47
CA PRO A 94 -10.34 20.64 8.82
C PRO A 94 -9.88 21.91 8.13
N SER A 95 -8.67 22.36 8.44
CA SER A 95 -8.04 23.54 7.86
C SER A 95 -7.01 23.10 6.84
N GLY A 96 -7.28 23.33 5.55
CA GLY A 96 -6.37 22.94 4.47
C GLY A 96 -6.90 23.35 3.10
N PRO A 97 -6.04 23.34 2.07
CA PRO A 97 -6.47 23.54 0.69
C PRO A 97 -7.14 22.31 0.11
N GLU A 98 -6.87 21.13 0.67
CA GLU A 98 -7.41 19.86 0.21
C GLU A 98 -8.87 19.70 0.67
N PRO A 99 -9.75 19.16 -0.19
CA PRO A 99 -11.15 19.02 0.11
C PRO A 99 -11.41 17.79 1.00
N VAL A 100 -12.32 17.89 1.98
CA VAL A 100 -12.55 16.85 3.01
C VAL A 100 -14.02 16.46 3.11
N PHE A 101 -14.38 15.28 2.61
CA PHE A 101 -15.74 14.73 2.66
C PHE A 101 -16.14 14.20 4.03
N THR A 102 -15.25 13.44 4.66
CA THR A 102 -15.49 12.76 5.93
C THR A 102 -14.28 12.93 6.84
N ILE A 103 -14.40 12.54 8.11
CA ILE A 103 -13.31 12.59 9.10
C ILE A 103 -12.75 11.20 9.43
N ALA A 104 -13.02 10.19 8.59
CA ALA A 104 -12.74 8.79 8.91
C ALA A 104 -11.24 8.47 9.09
N MET A 105 -10.36 9.24 8.43
CA MET A 105 -8.90 9.13 8.54
C MET A 105 -8.29 10.31 9.30
N ARG A 106 -9.08 11.07 10.05
CA ARG A 106 -8.58 12.22 10.79
C ARG A 106 -7.49 11.80 11.77
N GLY A 107 -6.37 12.53 11.73
CA GLY A 107 -5.20 12.26 12.57
C GLY A 107 -4.32 11.10 12.08
N LEU A 108 -4.68 10.46 10.96
CA LEU A 108 -3.83 9.45 10.35
C LEU A 108 -2.89 10.07 9.33
N VAL A 109 -1.63 9.63 9.37
CA VAL A 109 -0.64 9.87 8.33
C VAL A 109 -0.39 8.55 7.62
N VAL A 110 -0.69 8.50 6.32
CA VAL A 110 -0.63 7.30 5.48
C VAL A 110 0.50 7.44 4.47
N THR A 111 1.30 6.38 4.33
CA THR A 111 2.32 6.25 3.29
C THR A 111 2.05 5.02 2.44
N ALA A 112 2.40 5.06 1.15
CA ALA A 112 2.27 3.92 0.26
C ALA A 112 3.64 3.32 -0.18
N SER A 113 3.68 2.00 -0.40
CA SER A 113 4.84 1.26 -0.91
C SER A 113 4.43 0.17 -1.91
N GLY A 114 5.31 -0.17 -2.86
CA GLY A 114 5.06 -1.27 -3.83
C GLY A 114 3.95 -1.06 -4.86
N LEU A 115 3.20 0.04 -4.78
CA LEU A 115 2.05 0.32 -5.64
C LEU A 115 2.41 1.15 -6.88
N SER A 116 1.60 1.02 -7.93
CA SER A 116 1.71 1.84 -9.15
C SER A 116 1.47 3.33 -8.85
N LYS A 117 1.91 4.21 -9.77
CA LYS A 117 1.66 5.64 -9.63
C LYS A 117 0.16 5.96 -9.54
N GLN A 118 -0.65 5.31 -10.37
CA GLN A 118 -2.09 5.53 -10.39
C GLN A 118 -2.77 5.15 -9.06
N GLN A 119 -2.39 3.99 -8.50
CA GLN A 119 -2.89 3.57 -7.18
C GLN A 119 -2.49 4.57 -6.09
N LYS A 120 -1.23 5.01 -6.07
CA LYS A 120 -0.75 6.01 -5.09
C LYS A 120 -1.51 7.33 -5.16
N GLU A 121 -1.84 7.81 -6.35
CA GLU A 121 -2.66 9.02 -6.51
C GLU A 121 -4.10 8.80 -6.04
N ASN A 122 -4.71 7.64 -6.29
CA ASN A 122 -6.04 7.30 -5.77
C ASN A 122 -6.04 7.26 -4.23
N ILE A 123 -5.06 6.57 -3.64
CA ILE A 123 -4.88 6.50 -2.18
C ILE A 123 -4.71 7.91 -1.61
N LYS A 124 -3.80 8.71 -2.18
CA LYS A 124 -3.58 10.09 -1.77
C LYS A 124 -4.89 10.88 -1.78
N LYS A 125 -5.65 10.82 -2.87
CA LYS A 125 -6.92 11.54 -3.02
C LYS A 125 -7.92 11.14 -1.93
N LYS A 126 -8.14 9.84 -1.72
CA LYS A 126 -9.10 9.33 -0.75
C LYS A 126 -8.68 9.58 0.70
N VAL A 127 -7.40 9.49 1.02
CA VAL A 127 -6.87 9.83 2.35
C VAL A 127 -7.18 11.29 2.69
N HIS A 128 -6.93 12.23 1.77
CA HIS A 128 -7.29 13.65 1.98
C HIS A 128 -8.80 13.85 2.10
N TRP A 129 -9.59 13.19 1.24
CA TRP A 129 -11.05 13.25 1.31
C TRP A 129 -11.62 12.72 2.63
N MET A 130 -10.93 11.81 3.31
CA MET A 130 -11.30 11.31 4.63
C MET A 130 -10.63 12.08 5.79
N GLY A 131 -9.96 13.20 5.51
CA GLY A 131 -9.36 14.07 6.51
C GLY A 131 -8.02 13.60 7.07
N GLY A 132 -7.39 12.60 6.43
CA GLY A 132 -6.04 12.15 6.73
C GLY A 132 -4.97 12.89 5.94
N LEU A 133 -3.71 12.62 6.26
CA LEU A 133 -2.55 13.15 5.56
C LEU A 133 -1.86 12.03 4.77
N TYR A 134 -1.45 12.33 3.54
CA TYR A 134 -0.67 11.40 2.74
C TYR A 134 0.78 11.88 2.58
N SER A 135 1.73 11.02 2.93
CA SER A 135 3.16 11.28 2.75
C SER A 135 3.77 10.28 1.76
N THR A 136 4.56 10.80 0.82
CA THR A 136 5.32 9.97 -0.13
C THR A 136 6.53 9.30 0.52
N VAL A 137 6.97 9.82 1.67
CA VAL A 137 8.12 9.32 2.45
C VAL A 137 7.60 8.69 3.75
N LEU A 138 8.21 7.59 4.18
CA LEU A 138 7.90 7.01 5.49
C LEU A 138 8.57 7.87 6.57
N THR A 139 7.78 8.68 7.24
CA THR A 139 8.20 9.68 8.25
C THR A 139 7.86 9.21 9.66
N GLU A 140 8.39 9.86 10.70
CA GLU A 140 8.16 9.47 12.10
C GLU A 140 6.70 9.62 12.54
N ASP A 141 5.96 10.55 11.94
CA ASP A 141 4.53 10.74 12.14
C ASP A 141 3.67 9.73 11.37
N THR A 142 4.25 8.89 10.49
CA THR A 142 3.49 7.89 9.75
C THR A 142 2.81 6.92 10.71
N THR A 143 1.50 6.79 10.58
CA THR A 143 0.64 5.93 11.39
C THR A 143 0.37 4.59 10.72
N HIS A 144 0.19 4.58 9.39
CA HIS A 144 -0.20 3.40 8.62
C HIS A 144 0.60 3.33 7.31
N LEU A 145 0.98 2.13 6.91
CA LEU A 145 1.57 1.86 5.60
C LEU A 145 0.57 1.10 4.73
N VAL A 146 0.28 1.60 3.54
CA VAL A 146 -0.43 0.84 2.50
C VAL A 146 0.61 0.20 1.59
N ALA A 147 0.58 -1.12 1.44
CA ALA A 147 1.57 -1.83 0.64
C ALA A 147 0.98 -3.00 -0.12
N ASP A 148 1.61 -3.30 -1.26
CA ASP A 148 1.31 -4.48 -2.09
C ASP A 148 2.48 -5.48 -2.13
N THR A 149 3.55 -5.18 -1.39
CA THR A 149 4.74 -6.02 -1.29
C THR A 149 5.33 -5.93 0.11
N VAL A 150 5.87 -7.06 0.58
CA VAL A 150 6.56 -7.17 1.87
C VAL A 150 8.08 -7.03 1.77
N LEU A 151 8.62 -6.80 0.57
CA LEU A 151 10.08 -6.76 0.32
C LEU A 151 10.68 -5.34 0.34
N SER A 152 9.84 -4.30 0.38
CA SER A 152 10.31 -2.91 0.33
C SER A 152 10.92 -2.45 1.66
N ASP A 153 11.90 -1.55 1.60
CA ASP A 153 12.49 -0.96 2.82
C ASP A 153 11.45 -0.24 3.69
N LYS A 154 10.45 0.39 3.07
CA LYS A 154 9.32 1.00 3.78
C LYS A 154 8.53 -0.03 4.58
N TYR A 155 8.30 -1.23 4.03
CA TYR A 155 7.63 -2.31 4.73
C TYR A 155 8.45 -2.77 5.94
N VAL A 156 9.73 -3.06 5.73
CA VAL A 156 10.65 -3.49 6.80
C VAL A 156 10.66 -2.48 7.94
N LYS A 157 10.78 -1.18 7.63
CA LYS A 157 10.76 -0.10 8.62
C LYS A 157 9.41 0.05 9.32
N ALA A 158 8.30 -0.13 8.61
CA ALA A 158 6.97 -0.10 9.21
C ALA A 158 6.79 -1.25 10.21
N VAL A 159 7.22 -2.47 9.87
CA VAL A 159 7.18 -3.64 10.77
C VAL A 159 8.08 -3.44 11.99
N GLU A 160 9.30 -2.91 11.81
CA GLU A 160 10.21 -2.58 12.92
C GLU A 160 9.58 -1.58 13.91
N ARG A 161 8.76 -0.65 13.39
CA ARG A 161 8.03 0.36 14.18
C ARG A 161 6.68 -0.12 14.69
N ASN A 162 6.29 -1.37 14.42
CA ASN A 162 4.97 -1.92 14.70
C ASN A 162 3.81 -1.09 14.13
N LEU A 163 4.02 -0.47 12.97
CA LEU A 163 2.93 0.22 12.24
C LEU A 163 2.03 -0.83 11.58
N PRO A 164 0.69 -0.64 11.60
CA PRO A 164 -0.21 -1.44 10.78
C PRO A 164 0.15 -1.31 9.30
N VAL A 165 0.30 -2.46 8.62
CA VAL A 165 0.49 -2.53 7.18
C VAL A 165 -0.80 -3.05 6.55
N MET A 166 -1.41 -2.22 5.71
CA MET A 166 -2.72 -2.45 5.11
C MET A 166 -2.58 -2.67 3.59
N GLN A 167 -3.56 -3.37 3.01
CA GLN A 167 -3.75 -3.46 1.56
C GLN A 167 -4.46 -2.20 1.03
N ASP A 168 -4.37 -1.95 -0.28
CA ASP A 168 -5.10 -0.85 -0.95
C ASP A 168 -6.63 -0.95 -0.74
N THR A 169 -7.15 -2.18 -0.62
CA THR A 169 -8.56 -2.45 -0.34
C THR A 169 -9.07 -1.80 0.96
N TRP A 170 -8.18 -1.53 1.92
CA TRP A 170 -8.51 -0.79 3.15
C TRP A 170 -9.02 0.62 2.84
N ILE A 171 -8.35 1.35 1.92
CA ILE A 171 -8.71 2.72 1.58
C ILE A 171 -10.12 2.78 1.00
N GLU A 172 -10.42 1.83 0.11
CA GLU A 172 -11.74 1.70 -0.52
C GLU A 172 -12.82 1.33 0.51
N ALA A 173 -12.55 0.35 1.39
CA ALA A 173 -13.50 -0.10 2.39
C ALA A 173 -13.83 1.00 3.42
N VAL A 174 -12.82 1.74 3.88
CA VAL A 174 -13.02 2.88 4.80
C VAL A 174 -13.80 3.98 4.08
N TRP A 175 -13.44 4.30 2.84
CA TRP A 175 -14.15 5.31 2.06
C TRP A 175 -15.65 5.00 1.97
N GLU A 176 -16.01 3.82 1.46
CA GLU A 176 -17.41 3.40 1.29
C GLU A 176 -18.18 3.33 2.61
N SER A 177 -17.52 2.91 3.69
CA SER A 177 -18.14 2.88 5.02
C SER A 177 -18.34 4.27 5.60
N SER A 178 -17.39 5.19 5.36
CA SER A 178 -17.44 6.58 5.86
C SER A 178 -18.54 7.43 5.23
N LEU A 179 -18.98 7.06 4.02
CA LEU A 179 -20.11 7.71 3.36
C LEU A 179 -21.43 7.48 4.10
N ARG A 180 -21.56 6.38 4.85
CA ARG A 180 -22.81 6.01 5.54
C ARG A 180 -22.72 6.14 7.06
N LEU A 181 -21.54 5.89 7.62
CA LEU A 181 -21.32 5.75 9.05
C LEU A 181 -20.22 6.70 9.53
N ASN A 182 -20.27 7.08 10.80
CA ASN A 182 -19.18 7.82 11.42
C ASN A 182 -18.19 6.81 12.00
N ILE A 183 -17.12 6.53 11.25
CA ILE A 183 -16.16 5.47 11.54
C ILE A 183 -14.75 6.04 11.72
N ASN A 184 -13.89 5.26 12.37
CA ASN A 184 -12.46 5.51 12.42
C ASN A 184 -11.72 4.43 11.62
N ALA A 185 -10.90 4.83 10.66
CA ALA A 185 -10.14 3.92 9.80
C ALA A 185 -9.13 3.05 10.55
N ALA A 186 -8.71 3.46 11.75
CA ALA A 186 -7.84 2.69 12.64
C ALA A 186 -8.62 1.69 13.52
N SER A 187 -9.94 1.57 13.36
CA SER A 187 -10.76 0.57 14.06
C SER A 187 -10.36 -0.85 13.66
N SER A 188 -10.51 -1.80 14.60
CA SER A 188 -10.32 -3.23 14.36
C SER A 188 -11.29 -3.81 13.32
N ASP A 189 -12.38 -3.10 12.99
CA ASP A 189 -13.32 -3.49 11.93
C ASP A 189 -12.64 -3.67 10.56
N PHE A 190 -11.49 -3.03 10.37
CA PHE A 190 -10.71 -3.05 9.14
C PHE A 190 -9.52 -4.03 9.17
N ASP A 191 -9.37 -4.82 10.23
CA ASP A 191 -8.22 -5.74 10.39
C ASP A 191 -8.12 -6.79 9.28
N ASN A 192 -9.25 -7.15 8.66
CA ASN A 192 -9.29 -8.07 7.51
C ASN A 192 -8.59 -7.51 6.25
N HIS A 193 -8.28 -6.21 6.23
CA HIS A 193 -7.51 -5.56 5.16
C HIS A 193 -6.02 -5.43 5.48
N LYS A 194 -5.53 -6.02 6.58
CA LYS A 194 -4.09 -6.09 6.86
C LYS A 194 -3.38 -6.89 5.78
N LEU A 195 -2.17 -6.46 5.41
CA LEU A 195 -1.36 -7.14 4.40
C LEU A 195 -0.88 -8.49 4.93
N PRO A 196 -1.22 -9.62 4.28
CA PRO A 196 -0.74 -10.92 4.70
C PRO A 196 0.80 -11.03 4.68
N PRO A 197 1.40 -11.88 5.55
CA PRO A 197 2.85 -12.03 5.66
C PRO A 197 3.59 -12.32 4.36
N PHE A 198 2.96 -13.04 3.42
CA PHE A 198 3.59 -13.45 2.16
C PHE A 198 2.85 -12.90 0.94
N ALA A 199 2.10 -11.81 1.11
CA ALA A 199 1.33 -11.19 0.05
C ALA A 199 2.17 -10.97 -1.22
N ASN A 200 1.69 -11.54 -2.33
CA ASN A 200 2.29 -11.44 -3.67
C ASN A 200 3.72 -11.98 -3.79
N LEU A 201 4.22 -12.74 -2.80
CA LEU A 201 5.53 -13.38 -2.91
C LEU A 201 5.45 -14.67 -3.70
N GLN A 202 6.45 -14.92 -4.53
CA GLN A 202 6.70 -16.26 -5.06
C GLN A 202 7.89 -16.91 -4.37
N VAL A 203 7.61 -18.03 -3.71
CA VAL A 203 8.56 -18.76 -2.90
C VAL A 203 8.87 -20.10 -3.56
N THR A 204 10.15 -20.43 -3.65
CA THR A 204 10.60 -21.78 -3.98
C THR A 204 11.48 -22.34 -2.87
N THR A 205 11.74 -23.64 -2.91
CA THR A 205 12.55 -24.34 -1.92
C THR A 205 13.61 -25.20 -2.60
N THR A 206 14.76 -25.38 -1.94
CA THR A 206 15.84 -26.29 -2.38
C THR A 206 16.45 -27.01 -1.18
N GLY A 207 16.75 -28.30 -1.35
CA GLY A 207 17.46 -29.12 -0.35
C GLY A 207 16.79 -29.26 1.03
N ILE A 208 15.48 -29.03 1.13
CA ILE A 208 14.69 -29.27 2.34
C ILE A 208 13.98 -30.62 2.29
N THR A 209 13.63 -31.15 3.46
CA THR A 209 12.92 -32.44 3.55
C THR A 209 11.52 -32.34 2.94
N LYS A 210 10.95 -33.47 2.50
CA LYS A 210 9.57 -33.50 1.97
C LYS A 210 8.54 -32.97 2.97
N LYS A 211 8.76 -33.22 4.26
CA LYS A 211 7.88 -32.74 5.35
C LYS A 211 7.95 -31.22 5.49
N ASP A 212 9.16 -30.66 5.54
CA ASP A 212 9.36 -29.21 5.67
C ASP A 212 8.86 -28.47 4.42
N LYS A 213 9.06 -29.06 3.23
CA LYS A 213 8.52 -28.51 1.97
C LYS A 213 6.99 -28.40 2.01
N ALA A 214 6.31 -29.44 2.50
CA ALA A 214 4.86 -29.41 2.62
C ALA A 214 4.39 -28.34 3.63
N LEU A 215 5.11 -28.18 4.74
CA LEU A 215 4.82 -27.14 5.72
C LEU A 215 5.02 -25.73 5.15
N VAL A 216 6.16 -25.47 4.50
CA VAL A 216 6.46 -24.17 3.86
C VAL A 216 5.42 -23.86 2.78
N MET A 217 5.10 -24.82 1.91
CA MET A 217 4.06 -24.66 0.88
C MET A 217 2.73 -24.27 1.50
N LYS A 218 2.29 -24.98 2.54
CA LYS A 218 1.04 -24.69 3.26
C LYS A 218 1.04 -23.28 3.84
N LEU A 219 2.06 -22.91 4.61
CA LEU A 219 2.15 -21.62 5.28
C LEU A 219 2.22 -20.45 4.27
N VAL A 220 2.97 -20.62 3.18
CA VAL A 220 3.06 -19.60 2.12
C VAL A 220 1.69 -19.37 1.48
N SER A 221 1.01 -20.44 1.07
CA SER A 221 -0.28 -20.34 0.40
C SER A 221 -1.40 -19.84 1.31
N GLU A 222 -1.44 -20.26 2.58
CA GLU A 222 -2.44 -19.78 3.55
C GLU A 222 -2.26 -18.30 3.91
N ASN A 223 -1.06 -17.74 3.75
CA ASN A 223 -0.73 -16.36 4.13
C ASN A 223 -0.45 -15.45 2.92
N GLY A 224 -1.10 -15.72 1.79
CA GLY A 224 -1.17 -14.81 0.63
C GLY A 224 -0.02 -14.89 -0.36
N GLY A 225 0.87 -15.88 -0.23
CA GLY A 225 1.97 -16.13 -1.17
C GLY A 225 1.68 -17.29 -2.13
N THR A 226 2.54 -17.42 -3.14
CA THR A 226 2.50 -18.50 -4.12
C THR A 226 3.74 -19.37 -3.99
N PHE A 227 3.57 -20.68 -3.94
CA PHE A 227 4.68 -21.63 -3.95
C PHE A 227 4.91 -22.19 -5.36
N SER A 228 6.16 -22.19 -5.81
CA SER A 228 6.59 -22.87 -7.05
C SER A 228 7.66 -23.91 -6.76
N GLY A 229 7.47 -25.13 -7.27
CA GLY A 229 8.48 -26.20 -7.17
C GLY A 229 9.75 -25.92 -7.98
N ALA A 230 9.63 -25.16 -9.05
CA ALA A 230 10.73 -24.74 -9.91
C ALA A 230 11.16 -23.30 -9.61
N PHE A 231 12.45 -23.04 -9.73
CA PHE A 231 12.98 -21.68 -9.72
C PHE A 231 12.79 -21.05 -11.10
N GLN A 232 12.28 -19.84 -11.10
CA GLN A 232 12.09 -19.02 -12.29
C GLN A 232 12.65 -17.63 -11.98
N SER A 233 13.67 -17.19 -12.71
CA SER A 233 14.39 -15.93 -12.40
C SER A 233 13.48 -14.70 -12.40
N GLU A 234 12.47 -14.67 -13.28
CA GLU A 234 11.56 -13.52 -13.44
C GLU A 234 10.54 -13.42 -12.29
N THR A 235 10.06 -14.57 -11.80
CA THR A 235 8.90 -14.62 -10.92
C THR A 235 9.26 -14.97 -9.49
N THR A 236 10.34 -15.73 -9.25
CA THR A 236 10.76 -16.14 -7.91
C THR A 236 11.35 -14.96 -7.15
N ASP A 237 10.86 -14.70 -5.94
CA ASP A 237 11.37 -13.66 -5.06
C ASP A 237 12.28 -14.22 -3.96
N ILE A 238 11.87 -15.37 -3.39
CA ILE A 238 12.52 -15.97 -2.23
C ILE A 238 12.81 -17.45 -2.48
N VAL A 239 14.02 -17.86 -2.14
CA VAL A 239 14.45 -19.26 -2.07
C VAL A 239 14.66 -19.66 -0.62
N VAL A 240 13.90 -20.67 -0.18
CA VAL A 240 14.00 -21.23 1.17
C VAL A 240 14.89 -22.47 1.14
N LEU A 241 15.94 -22.49 1.97
CA LEU A 241 16.89 -23.60 2.03
C LEU A 241 17.49 -23.82 3.42
N ASN A 242 17.96 -25.04 3.67
CA ASN A 242 18.78 -25.36 4.83
C ASN A 242 20.26 -25.01 4.58
N LYS A 243 21.04 -24.85 5.66
CA LYS A 243 22.47 -24.55 5.57
C LYS A 243 23.27 -25.63 4.83
N ASP A 244 22.80 -26.88 4.89
CA ASP A 244 23.46 -28.01 4.22
C ASP A 244 23.24 -28.01 2.70
N SER A 245 22.32 -27.16 2.20
CA SER A 245 21.94 -27.06 0.79
C SER A 245 22.61 -25.88 0.08
N ILE A 246 23.59 -25.23 0.73
CA ILE A 246 24.40 -24.18 0.14
C ILE A 246 25.17 -24.78 -1.05
N GLY A 247 24.97 -24.19 -2.24
CA GLY A 247 25.61 -24.64 -3.47
C GLY A 247 24.71 -25.44 -4.43
N SER A 248 23.43 -25.63 -4.10
CA SER A 248 22.44 -26.16 -5.04
C SER A 248 22.29 -25.29 -6.29
N GLU A 249 21.76 -25.85 -7.38
CA GLU A 249 21.54 -25.11 -8.63
C GLU A 249 20.60 -23.92 -8.42
N LYS A 250 19.51 -24.12 -7.67
CA LYS A 250 18.59 -23.03 -7.31
C LYS A 250 19.22 -21.99 -6.41
N TYR A 251 20.10 -22.37 -5.48
CA TYR A 251 20.83 -21.40 -4.64
C TYR A 251 21.78 -20.54 -5.47
N LYS A 252 22.55 -21.17 -6.38
CA LYS A 252 23.44 -20.45 -7.30
C LYS A 252 22.66 -19.50 -8.21
N ALA A 253 21.56 -19.96 -8.80
CA ALA A 253 20.68 -19.13 -9.61
C ALA A 253 20.09 -17.97 -8.80
N ALA A 254 19.64 -18.22 -7.57
CA ALA A 254 19.13 -17.17 -6.69
C ALA A 254 20.18 -16.09 -6.42
N LEU A 255 21.44 -16.47 -6.16
CA LEU A 255 22.54 -15.51 -5.98
C LEU A 255 22.83 -14.72 -7.27
N GLU A 256 22.85 -15.38 -8.42
CA GLU A 256 23.08 -14.76 -9.73
C GLU A 256 22.01 -13.71 -10.06
N TYR A 257 20.74 -14.00 -9.77
CA TYR A 257 19.61 -13.09 -10.01
C TYR A 257 19.26 -12.20 -8.81
N GLY A 258 20.10 -12.17 -7.76
CA GLY A 258 19.92 -11.30 -6.59
C GLY A 258 18.66 -11.60 -5.76
N LYS A 259 18.16 -12.84 -5.80
CA LYS A 259 16.98 -13.29 -5.05
C LYS A 259 17.34 -13.58 -3.59
N ALA A 260 16.36 -13.43 -2.69
CA ALA A 260 16.61 -13.62 -1.27
C ALA A 260 16.69 -15.12 -0.93
N CYS A 261 17.79 -15.52 -0.29
CA CYS A 261 18.00 -16.87 0.22
C CYS A 261 17.83 -16.89 1.74
N VAL A 262 16.80 -17.58 2.25
CA VAL A 262 16.46 -17.60 3.68
C VAL A 262 16.26 -18.99 4.25
N LEU A 263 16.37 -19.11 5.57
CA LEU A 263 16.07 -20.33 6.31
C LEU A 263 14.55 -20.61 6.40
N PRO A 264 14.12 -21.87 6.54
CA PRO A 264 12.69 -22.20 6.73
C PRO A 264 12.06 -21.54 7.97
N SER A 265 12.86 -21.25 9.00
CA SER A 265 12.38 -20.55 10.20
C SER A 265 11.79 -19.18 9.88
N TRP A 266 12.27 -18.49 8.83
CA TRP A 266 11.68 -17.21 8.41
C TRP A 266 10.19 -17.36 8.04
N VAL A 267 9.83 -18.42 7.33
CA VAL A 267 8.44 -18.68 6.93
C VAL A 267 7.59 -19.00 8.16
N ILE A 268 8.11 -19.83 9.06
CA ILE A 268 7.39 -20.25 10.26
C ILE A 268 7.17 -19.04 11.19
N ASP A 269 8.23 -18.29 11.47
CA ASP A 269 8.20 -17.17 12.41
C ASP A 269 7.39 -16.00 11.85
N SER A 270 7.46 -15.73 10.54
CA SER A 270 6.64 -14.70 9.87
C SER A 270 5.16 -15.07 9.85
N ALA A 271 4.83 -16.33 9.57
CA ALA A 271 3.46 -16.81 9.63
C ALA A 271 2.89 -16.73 11.05
N ALA A 272 3.67 -17.13 12.06
CA ALA A 272 3.27 -17.06 13.47
C ALA A 272 3.06 -15.62 13.96
N ARG A 273 3.87 -14.67 13.46
CA ARG A 273 3.75 -13.25 13.83
C ARG A 273 2.62 -12.53 13.08
N GLY A 274 2.16 -13.06 11.94
CA GLY A 274 1.19 -12.40 11.08
C GLY A 274 1.78 -11.28 10.22
N VAL A 275 3.12 -11.15 10.14
CA VAL A 275 3.83 -10.19 9.29
C VAL A 275 5.11 -10.82 8.73
N ALA A 276 5.57 -10.37 7.57
CA ALA A 276 6.87 -10.78 7.03
C ALA A 276 7.99 -10.19 7.88
N LEU A 277 8.79 -11.04 8.50
CA LEU A 277 9.92 -10.59 9.30
C LEU A 277 11.07 -10.11 8.41
N PRO A 278 11.94 -9.19 8.89
CA PRO A 278 13.09 -8.75 8.12
C PRO A 278 13.98 -9.92 7.69
N LEU A 279 14.19 -10.06 6.38
CA LEU A 279 14.96 -11.16 5.78
C LEU A 279 16.40 -11.22 6.30
N SER A 280 16.98 -10.07 6.68
CA SER A 280 18.36 -9.94 7.15
C SER A 280 18.71 -10.89 8.31
N LYS A 281 17.76 -11.18 9.20
CA LYS A 281 17.96 -12.07 10.36
C LYS A 281 18.00 -13.56 9.98
N TYR A 282 17.53 -13.91 8.78
CA TYR A 282 17.34 -15.28 8.33
C TYR A 282 18.12 -15.62 7.06
N ARG A 283 18.91 -14.67 6.54
CA ARG A 283 19.71 -14.88 5.34
C ARG A 283 20.77 -15.95 5.56
N VAL A 284 20.92 -16.82 4.57
CA VAL A 284 22.02 -17.78 4.51
C VAL A 284 23.26 -17.08 3.95
N ALA A 285 24.38 -17.15 4.68
CA ALA A 285 25.60 -16.42 4.37
C ALA A 285 26.13 -16.76 2.97
N GLY A 286 26.23 -15.72 2.12
CA GLY A 286 26.53 -15.81 0.69
C GLY A 286 25.63 -14.92 -0.17
N ALA A 287 24.42 -14.58 0.31
CA ALA A 287 23.48 -13.65 -0.32
C ALA A 287 23.67 -12.19 0.15
N SER A 288 24.91 -11.75 0.31
CA SER A 288 25.25 -10.36 0.66
C SER A 288 25.43 -9.53 -0.61
N THR A 289 24.34 -9.10 -1.24
CA THR A 289 24.42 -7.99 -2.19
C THR A 289 24.43 -6.69 -1.39
N SER A 290 25.61 -6.08 -1.30
CA SER A 290 25.77 -4.66 -1.00
C SER A 290 25.06 -3.85 -2.09
N SER A 291 24.02 -3.10 -1.73
CA SER A 291 23.53 -2.03 -2.59
C SER A 291 24.32 -0.76 -2.28
N PRO A 292 25.00 -0.15 -3.26
CA PRO A 292 25.13 1.29 -3.27
C PRO A 292 24.45 1.85 -4.53
N LEU A 293 23.29 2.46 -4.34
CA LEU A 293 22.75 3.45 -5.26
C LEU A 293 23.14 4.82 -4.71
N SER A 294 24.19 5.42 -5.27
CA SER A 294 24.29 6.84 -5.63
C SER A 294 25.75 7.30 -5.62
N GLU A 295 26.34 7.51 -6.80
CA GLU A 295 27.21 8.67 -6.97
C GLU A 295 27.25 9.06 -8.46
N HIS A 296 26.97 10.35 -8.68
CA HIS A 296 26.98 11.01 -9.98
C HIS A 296 28.28 10.74 -10.75
N ARG A 297 28.16 10.22 -11.98
CA ARG A 297 29.10 10.51 -13.07
C ARG A 297 28.36 10.58 -14.39
N ALA A 298 28.51 11.72 -15.08
CA ALA A 298 28.00 11.98 -16.42
C ALA A 298 28.56 10.96 -17.43
N PRO A 299 27.86 10.71 -18.57
CA PRO A 299 28.33 9.77 -19.56
C PRO A 299 29.51 10.37 -20.34
N ASP A 300 30.64 9.67 -20.33
CA ASP A 300 31.73 9.91 -21.28
C ASP A 300 31.51 9.06 -22.53
N MET A 301 31.62 9.72 -23.67
CA MET A 301 31.42 9.20 -25.01
C MET A 301 32.71 8.53 -25.49
N SER A 302 32.72 7.20 -25.63
CA SER A 302 33.65 6.56 -26.55
C SER A 302 33.11 5.24 -27.10
N LEU A 303 33.35 5.05 -28.40
CA LEU A 303 32.70 4.12 -29.32
C LEU A 303 33.41 2.75 -29.40
N ASN A 304 32.61 1.75 -29.78
CA ASN A 304 32.90 0.57 -30.63
C ASN A 304 33.68 -0.64 -30.08
N PHE A 305 33.00 -1.80 -30.10
CA PHE A 305 33.35 -2.88 -31.05
C PHE A 305 32.16 -3.81 -31.35
N SER A 306 32.02 -4.18 -32.61
CA SER A 306 30.98 -5.04 -33.19
C SER A 306 31.26 -6.53 -32.93
N ARG A 307 30.22 -7.34 -32.66
CA ARG A 307 29.91 -8.68 -33.27
C ARG A 307 28.85 -9.48 -32.48
N ILE A 308 27.67 -9.63 -33.11
CA ILE A 308 26.90 -10.88 -33.31
C ILE A 308 26.58 -11.77 -32.09
N THR A 309 25.35 -11.73 -31.58
CA THR A 309 24.30 -12.79 -31.74
C THR A 309 23.07 -12.41 -30.90
N ASN A 310 21.92 -12.25 -31.56
CA ASN A 310 20.62 -12.30 -30.89
C ASN A 310 20.34 -13.75 -30.51
N LEU A 311 20.80 -14.15 -29.33
CA LEU A 311 20.23 -15.27 -28.59
C LEU A 311 19.40 -14.65 -27.47
N ARG A 312 18.08 -14.90 -27.49
CA ARG A 312 17.30 -14.86 -26.25
C ARG A 312 18.07 -15.68 -25.21
N PRO A 313 18.18 -15.23 -23.94
CA PRO A 313 18.71 -16.11 -22.91
C PRO A 313 17.87 -17.39 -22.91
N PRO A 314 18.47 -18.58 -22.75
CA PRO A 314 17.69 -19.78 -22.53
C PRO A 314 16.83 -19.57 -21.28
N SER A 315 15.61 -20.08 -21.29
CA SER A 315 14.70 -20.02 -20.15
C SER A 315 15.43 -20.48 -18.87
N ASN A 316 15.65 -19.57 -17.92
CA ASN A 316 16.35 -19.83 -16.65
C ASN A 316 15.42 -20.53 -15.64
N PHE A 317 14.92 -21.69 -16.05
CA PHE A 317 14.02 -22.56 -15.29
C PHE A 317 14.82 -23.70 -14.67
N VAL A 318 14.77 -23.85 -13.34
CA VAL A 318 15.46 -24.93 -12.62
C VAL A 318 14.44 -25.76 -11.83
N ASP A 319 14.25 -27.03 -12.21
CA ASP A 319 13.39 -27.99 -11.52
C ASP A 319 14.18 -29.21 -11.03
N GLU A 320 14.31 -29.31 -9.70
CA GLU A 320 15.02 -30.41 -9.03
C GLU A 320 14.14 -31.67 -8.86
N SER A 321 12.85 -31.62 -9.24
CA SER A 321 11.90 -32.72 -9.04
C SER A 321 12.13 -33.92 -9.97
N ARG A 322 13.10 -33.83 -10.90
CA ARG A 322 13.41 -34.86 -11.90
C ARG A 322 14.72 -35.63 -11.65
N ALA A 323 15.46 -35.31 -10.60
CA ALA A 323 16.72 -35.99 -10.31
C ALA A 323 16.51 -37.22 -9.42
N VAL A 324 16.13 -38.36 -10.02
CA VAL A 324 16.22 -39.69 -9.39
C VAL A 324 16.72 -40.71 -10.44
N ASP A 325 17.79 -41.41 -10.04
CA ASP A 325 18.39 -42.65 -10.58
C ASP A 325 19.20 -42.65 -11.88
N ILE A 326 20.53 -42.49 -11.75
CA ILE A 326 21.49 -43.37 -12.44
C ILE A 326 22.54 -43.82 -11.42
N SER A 327 22.31 -44.98 -10.81
CA SER A 327 23.37 -45.75 -10.17
C SER A 327 23.38 -47.18 -10.73
N THR A 328 24.56 -47.57 -11.24
CA THR A 328 25.07 -48.94 -11.32
C THR A 328 24.56 -49.84 -12.44
N MET A 329 25.39 -50.03 -13.47
CA MET A 329 25.73 -51.37 -14.01
C MET A 329 27.13 -51.28 -14.64
N SER A 330 28.12 -51.64 -13.83
CA SER A 330 29.46 -52.03 -14.30
C SER A 330 29.38 -53.49 -14.73
N SER A 331 29.62 -53.77 -16.01
CA SER A 331 29.95 -55.13 -16.45
C SER A 331 31.03 -55.04 -17.54
N ARG A 332 32.28 -55.17 -17.09
CA ARG A 332 33.38 -55.69 -17.91
C ARG A 332 33.04 -57.12 -18.30
N MET A 333 33.08 -57.42 -19.59
CA MET A 333 33.57 -58.71 -20.06
C MET A 333 34.43 -58.47 -21.30
N LYS A 334 35.59 -59.11 -21.27
CA LYS A 334 36.72 -58.98 -22.19
C LYS A 334 37.02 -60.42 -22.65
N VAL A 335 37.49 -60.55 -23.89
CA VAL A 335 38.41 -61.58 -24.43
C VAL A 335 37.82 -62.67 -25.35
N SER A 336 38.33 -62.63 -26.60
CA SER A 336 38.72 -63.68 -27.59
C SER A 336 37.66 -64.66 -28.11
N ILE A 337 37.66 -65.06 -29.39
CA ILE A 337 38.76 -65.36 -30.35
C ILE A 337 38.49 -64.68 -31.69
#